data_AF-A0A826J9B8-F1
#
_entry.id   AF-A0A826J9B8-F1
#
_cell.length_a   1.000
_cell.length_b   1.000
_cell.length_c   1.000
_cell.angle_alpha   90.00
_cell.angle_beta   90.00
_cell.angle_gamma   90.00
#
_symmetry.space_group_name_H-M   'P 1'
#
loop_
_entity.id
_entity.type
_entity.pdbx_description
1 polymer ?
#
loop_
_entity_poly.entity_id
_entity_poly.type
_entity_poly.pdbx_seq_one_letter_code
_entity_poly.pdbx_strand_id
1 'polypeptide(L)'
;AVQHVPEKEAIVDNGAHFDGDQSGTVNGVTPPAVQHLTAEVTADSGEYQVLARWDTPKVVKGVSFLLRLTVTADDGSERLVSTARTTETTYRFRQLALGNYRLTVRAANAWGQQGDPASVSFRIAAPAAPVTIELIPGYFQITAVPKLAVYDPTVQFEFWFSEKRIA
;
A
#
# COMPACT_ATOMS: atom_id res chain seq x y z
N ALA A 1 -57.41 -48.84 -16.90
CA ALA A 1 -56.58 -49.11 -15.71
C ALA A 1 -55.75 -47.87 -15.43
N VAL A 2 -55.69 -47.46 -14.17
CA VAL A 2 -55.15 -46.17 -13.72
C VAL A 2 -53.62 -46.20 -13.70
N GLN A 3 -53.05 -45.23 -14.42
CA GLN A 3 -51.82 -44.46 -14.22
C GLN A 3 -50.84 -44.93 -13.13
N HIS A 4 -49.60 -45.24 -13.54
CA HIS A 4 -48.43 -45.32 -12.66
C HIS A 4 -47.59 -44.05 -12.86
N VAL A 5 -47.23 -43.37 -11.77
CA VAL A 5 -46.38 -42.16 -11.76
C VAL A 5 -44.91 -42.59 -11.62
N PRO A 6 -44.00 -42.14 -12.50
CA PRO A 6 -42.57 -42.22 -12.25
C PRO A 6 -41.96 -40.81 -12.31
N GLU A 7 -42.32 -39.96 -11.37
CA GLU A 7 -41.44 -38.85 -10.99
C GLU A 7 -40.40 -39.41 -10.03
N LYS A 8 -39.12 -39.14 -10.33
CA LYS A 8 -37.94 -39.25 -9.46
C LYS A 8 -37.04 -40.48 -9.67
N GLU A 9 -36.35 -40.57 -10.81
CA GLU A 9 -34.94 -41.03 -10.93
C GLU A 9 -34.37 -40.65 -12.32
N ALA A 10 -33.87 -39.42 -12.49
CA ALA A 10 -32.85 -39.03 -13.48
C ALA A 10 -32.40 -37.58 -13.18
N ILE A 11 -32.11 -37.33 -11.90
CA ILE A 11 -31.30 -36.20 -11.49
C ILE A 11 -29.86 -36.59 -11.81
N VAL A 12 -29.05 -35.60 -12.19
CA VAL A 12 -27.60 -35.56 -12.43
C VAL A 12 -27.04 -36.10 -13.77
N ASP A 13 -26.32 -35.18 -14.42
CA ASP A 13 -25.40 -35.30 -15.56
C ASP A 13 -25.93 -35.54 -16.97
N ASN A 14 -26.20 -34.42 -17.67
CA ASN A 14 -25.40 -34.11 -18.87
C ASN A 14 -25.60 -32.65 -19.35
N GLY A 15 -24.66 -31.79 -18.95
CA GLY A 15 -24.07 -30.75 -19.79
C GLY A 15 -24.93 -29.59 -20.25
N ALA A 16 -25.14 -28.59 -19.39
CA ALA A 16 -25.34 -27.23 -19.89
C ALA A 16 -24.02 -26.77 -20.52
N HIS A 17 -23.95 -26.77 -21.85
CA HIS A 17 -22.93 -26.07 -22.60
C HIS A 17 -23.10 -24.57 -22.31
N PHE A 18 -22.13 -23.97 -21.60
CA PHE A 18 -22.09 -22.52 -21.43
C PHE A 18 -21.43 -21.93 -22.68
N ASP A 19 -22.24 -21.47 -23.63
CA ASP A 19 -21.75 -20.58 -24.67
C ASP A 19 -21.11 -19.36 -23.98
N GLY A 20 -19.80 -19.24 -24.17
CA GLY A 20 -18.91 -18.33 -23.46
C GLY A 20 -19.10 -16.84 -23.76
N ASP A 21 -20.26 -16.42 -24.26
CA ASP A 21 -20.63 -15.02 -24.33
C ASP A 21 -21.52 -14.67 -23.13
N GLN A 22 -20.93 -14.76 -21.93
CA GLN A 22 -21.38 -13.95 -20.81
C GLN A 22 -21.01 -12.49 -21.08
N SER A 23 -21.68 -11.88 -22.05
CA SER A 23 -22.10 -10.49 -22.01
C SER A 23 -23.08 -10.33 -20.83
N GLY A 24 -22.58 -10.55 -19.61
CA GLY A 24 -23.27 -10.17 -18.38
C GLY A 24 -23.45 -8.67 -18.46
N THR A 25 -24.69 -8.22 -18.63
CA THR A 25 -25.07 -6.83 -18.76
C THR A 25 -24.26 -5.96 -17.82
N VAL A 26 -23.38 -5.15 -18.41
CA VAL A 26 -22.56 -4.15 -17.74
C VAL A 26 -23.56 -3.09 -17.29
N ASN A 27 -24.25 -3.32 -16.17
CA ASN A 27 -25.21 -2.39 -15.58
C ASN A 27 -24.62 -1.87 -14.27
N GLY A 28 -24.26 -0.58 -14.26
CA GLY A 28 -24.09 0.27 -13.08
C GLY A 28 -23.53 -0.38 -11.82
N VAL A 29 -22.37 -1.02 -11.89
CA VAL A 29 -21.69 -1.54 -10.70
C VAL A 29 -21.30 -0.37 -9.80
N THR A 30 -21.91 -0.28 -8.61
CA THR A 30 -21.43 0.61 -7.55
C THR A 30 -19.98 0.25 -7.22
N PRO A 31 -19.01 1.18 -7.38
CA PRO A 31 -17.62 0.93 -7.02
C PRO A 31 -17.51 0.52 -5.55
N PRO A 32 -16.74 -0.51 -5.21
CA PRO A 32 -16.57 -0.96 -3.82
C PRO A 32 -15.83 0.10 -2.99
N ALA A 33 -16.08 0.11 -1.69
CA ALA A 33 -15.29 0.91 -0.76
C ALA A 33 -13.85 0.37 -0.68
N VAL A 34 -12.88 1.28 -0.49
CA VAL A 34 -11.50 0.94 -0.17
C VAL A 34 -11.37 0.83 1.36
N GLN A 35 -10.78 -0.25 1.85
CA GLN A 35 -10.63 -0.53 3.28
C GLN A 35 -9.17 -0.85 3.63
N HIS A 36 -8.82 -0.71 4.91
CA HIS A 36 -7.49 -1.01 5.45
C HIS A 36 -6.34 -0.44 4.63
N LEU A 37 -6.51 0.80 4.12
CA LEU A 37 -5.46 1.46 3.36
C LEU A 37 -4.25 1.70 4.26
N THR A 38 -3.14 1.04 3.95
CA THR A 38 -1.85 1.22 4.62
C THR A 38 -0.82 1.78 3.65
N ALA A 39 0.21 2.43 4.20
CA ALA A 39 1.36 2.94 3.48
C ALA A 39 2.63 2.61 4.26
N GLU A 40 3.48 1.75 3.70
CA GLU A 40 4.76 1.37 4.28
C GLU A 40 5.88 2.15 3.58
N VAL A 41 6.65 2.92 4.34
CA VAL A 41 7.80 3.68 3.85
C VAL A 41 9.05 2.81 3.93
N THR A 42 9.81 2.73 2.84
CA THR A 42 11.13 2.11 2.80
C THR A 42 12.13 3.05 2.16
N ALA A 43 13.35 3.09 2.70
CA ALA A 43 14.50 3.66 2.02
C ALA A 43 15.25 2.52 1.33
N ASP A 44 15.33 2.54 0.01
CA ASP A 44 16.08 1.56 -0.77
C ASP A 44 17.10 2.30 -1.64
N SER A 45 18.38 1.97 -1.49
CA SER A 45 19.46 2.47 -2.34
C SER A 45 19.54 4.00 -2.46
N GLY A 46 19.18 4.71 -1.38
CA GLY A 46 19.19 6.18 -1.32
C GLY A 46 17.90 6.86 -1.79
N GLU A 47 16.89 6.11 -2.25
CA GLU A 47 15.58 6.64 -2.61
C GLU A 47 14.49 6.17 -1.64
N TYR A 48 13.57 7.07 -1.28
CA TYR A 48 12.39 6.69 -0.52
C TYR A 48 11.29 6.16 -1.44
N GLN A 49 10.75 5.02 -1.05
CA GLN A 49 9.64 4.35 -1.70
C GLN A 49 8.49 4.18 -0.69
N VAL A 50 7.28 4.12 -1.22
CA VAL A 50 6.08 3.84 -0.42
C VAL A 50 5.28 2.75 -1.09
N LEU A 51 5.06 1.67 -0.35
CA LEU A 51 4.17 0.59 -0.75
C LEU A 51 2.80 0.80 -0.11
N ALA A 52 1.82 1.13 -0.95
CA ALA A 52 0.43 1.22 -0.57
C ALA A 52 -0.26 -0.14 -0.76
N ARG A 53 -1.06 -0.55 0.23
CA ARG A 53 -1.93 -1.73 0.17
C ARG A 53 -3.31 -1.39 0.70
N TRP A 54 -4.33 -2.02 0.13
CA TRP A 54 -5.70 -1.86 0.59
C TRP A 54 -6.52 -3.10 0.26
N ASP A 55 -7.70 -3.19 0.85
CA ASP A 55 -8.67 -4.24 0.57
C ASP A 55 -9.95 -3.64 -0.03
N THR A 56 -10.77 -4.52 -0.60
CA THR A 56 -12.15 -4.21 -0.95
C THR A 56 -13.06 -5.30 -0.38
N PRO A 57 -14.23 -4.95 0.17
CA PRO A 57 -15.13 -5.94 0.77
C PRO A 57 -15.73 -6.91 -0.26
N LYS A 58 -15.69 -6.54 -1.55
CA LYS A 58 -16.10 -7.37 -2.67
C LYS A 58 -15.24 -7.06 -3.89
N VAL A 59 -14.86 -8.11 -4.61
CA VAL A 59 -14.20 -7.97 -5.92
C VAL A 59 -15.28 -7.79 -6.96
N VAL A 60 -15.22 -6.69 -7.71
CA VAL A 60 -16.15 -6.46 -8.83
C VAL A 60 -15.38 -6.25 -10.12
N LYS A 61 -15.82 -6.95 -11.18
CA LYS A 61 -15.23 -6.82 -12.51
C LYS A 61 -15.36 -5.39 -13.02
N GLY A 62 -14.33 -4.92 -13.73
CA GLY A 62 -14.31 -3.59 -14.35
C GLY A 62 -14.09 -2.43 -13.36
N VAL A 63 -13.68 -2.72 -12.12
CA VAL A 63 -13.24 -1.71 -11.16
C VAL A 63 -11.74 -1.46 -11.31
N SER A 64 -11.36 -0.19 -11.19
CA SER A 64 -9.97 0.26 -11.08
C SER A 64 -9.86 1.22 -9.90
N PHE A 65 -8.66 1.39 -9.37
CA PHE A 65 -8.36 2.28 -8.26
C PHE A 65 -7.62 3.51 -8.76
N LEU A 66 -8.11 4.68 -8.36
CA LEU A 66 -7.48 5.97 -8.59
C LEU A 66 -6.76 6.38 -7.31
N LEU A 67 -5.46 6.59 -7.41
CA LEU A 67 -4.60 7.01 -6.32
C LEU A 67 -4.22 8.47 -6.52
N ARG A 68 -4.25 9.24 -5.44
CA ARG A 68 -3.77 10.62 -5.38
C ARG A 68 -2.86 10.76 -4.16
N LEU A 69 -1.59 11.03 -4.41
CA LEU A 69 -0.58 11.30 -3.39
C LEU A 69 -0.31 12.80 -3.35
N THR A 70 -0.46 13.41 -2.17
CA THR A 70 -0.15 14.82 -1.93
C THR A 70 0.89 14.94 -0.82
N VAL A 71 1.67 16.03 -0.86
CA VAL A 71 2.60 16.42 0.20
C VAL A 71 2.10 17.72 0.84
N THR A 72 2.20 17.83 2.16
CA THR A 72 1.97 19.07 2.89
C THR A 72 3.24 19.92 2.82
N ALA A 73 3.15 21.08 2.18
CA ALA A 73 4.24 22.04 2.11
C ALA A 73 4.41 22.81 3.43
N ASP A 74 5.53 23.53 3.57
CA ASP A 74 5.88 24.27 4.79
C ASP A 74 4.86 25.38 5.14
N ASP A 75 4.16 25.89 4.12
CA ASP A 75 3.07 26.86 4.25
C ASP A 75 1.72 26.23 4.67
N GLY A 76 1.70 24.91 4.91
CA GLY A 76 0.51 24.14 5.27
C GLY A 76 -0.37 23.75 4.08
N SER A 77 -0.04 24.16 2.85
CA SER A 77 -0.81 23.81 1.65
C SER A 77 -0.55 22.37 1.20
N GLU A 78 -1.58 21.71 0.65
CA GLU A 78 -1.41 20.40 0.01
C GLU A 78 -1.02 20.55 -1.46
N ARG A 79 0.10 19.93 -1.85
CA ARG A 79 0.58 19.91 -3.24
C ARG A 79 0.48 18.51 -3.82
N LEU A 80 0.01 18.40 -5.05
CA LEU A 80 -0.05 17.12 -5.75
C LEU A 80 1.36 16.62 -6.06
N VAL A 81 1.63 15.38 -5.71
CA VAL A 81 2.92 14.71 -5.96
C VAL A 81 2.76 13.72 -7.10
N SER A 82 1.76 12.86 -7.02
CA SER A 82 1.53 11.81 -8.01
C SER A 82 0.06 11.40 -8.07
N THR A 83 -0.36 10.95 -9.25
CA THR A 83 -1.62 10.25 -9.45
C THR A 83 -1.36 8.95 -10.20
N ALA A 84 -2.08 7.90 -9.85
CA ALA A 84 -1.97 6.62 -10.53
C ALA A 84 -3.34 5.97 -10.71
N ARG A 85 -3.44 5.09 -11.71
CA ARG A 85 -4.58 4.20 -11.90
C ARG A 85 -4.08 2.77 -11.99
N THR A 86 -4.70 1.86 -11.25
CA THR A 86 -4.35 0.42 -11.25
C THR A 86 -5.61 -0.42 -11.06
N THR A 87 -5.58 -1.68 -11.51
CA THR A 87 -6.62 -2.67 -11.17
C THR A 87 -6.21 -3.56 -9.99
N GLU A 88 -4.95 -3.48 -9.57
CA GLU A 88 -4.42 -4.18 -8.40
C GLU A 88 -4.83 -3.47 -7.11
N THR A 89 -4.74 -4.19 -5.98
CA THR A 89 -4.97 -3.65 -4.64
C THR A 89 -3.68 -3.20 -3.94
N THR A 90 -2.60 -3.06 -4.71
CA THR A 90 -1.33 -2.53 -4.25
C THR A 90 -0.77 -1.54 -5.25
N TYR A 91 0.05 -0.60 -4.79
CA TYR A 91 0.78 0.31 -5.66
C TYR A 91 2.05 0.80 -4.99
N ARG A 92 3.12 0.96 -5.76
CA ARG A 92 4.40 1.44 -5.24
C ARG A 92 4.77 2.79 -5.84
N PHE A 93 4.87 3.79 -4.96
CA PHE A 93 5.48 5.08 -5.27
C PHE A 93 6.98 4.99 -5.04
N ARG A 94 7.77 5.68 -5.86
CA ARG A 94 9.23 5.74 -5.77
C ARG A 94 9.68 7.20 -5.87
N GLN A 95 10.96 7.45 -5.60
CA GLN A 95 11.58 8.77 -5.76
C GLN A 95 10.87 9.86 -4.95
N LEU A 96 10.40 9.51 -3.75
CA LEU A 96 9.75 10.46 -2.87
C LEU A 96 10.79 11.24 -2.06
N ALA A 97 10.52 12.53 -1.88
CA ALA A 97 11.31 13.38 -1.03
C ALA A 97 10.92 13.23 0.46
N LEU A 98 11.68 13.87 1.35
CA LEU A 98 11.27 14.04 2.74
C LEU A 98 10.01 14.92 2.79
N GLY A 99 9.06 14.57 3.65
CA GLY A 99 7.82 15.33 3.78
C GLY A 99 6.71 14.60 4.53
N ASN A 100 5.63 15.33 4.80
CA ASN A 100 4.38 14.77 5.31
C ASN A 100 3.45 14.54 4.13
N TYR A 101 2.99 13.31 3.97
CA TYR A 101 2.21 12.88 2.82
C TYR A 101 0.81 12.43 3.22
N ARG A 102 -0.11 12.60 2.29
CA ARG A 102 -1.46 12.03 2.35
C ARG A 102 -1.74 11.26 1.08
N LEU A 103 -2.01 9.97 1.21
CA LEU A 103 -2.48 9.13 0.12
C LEU A 103 -4.00 9.03 0.20
N THR A 104 -4.68 9.24 -0.93
CA THR A 104 -6.11 8.99 -1.09
C THR A 104 -6.32 7.98 -2.21
N VAL A 105 -7.14 6.97 -1.97
CA VAL A 105 -7.49 5.93 -2.94
C VAL A 105 -9.00 5.86 -3.09
N ARG A 106 -9.47 5.80 -4.34
CA ARG A 106 -10.89 5.63 -4.69
C ARG A 106 -11.05 4.51 -5.69
N ALA A 107 -12.06 3.65 -5.50
CA ALA A 107 -12.50 2.76 -6.56
C ALA A 107 -13.27 3.55 -7.62
N ALA A 108 -13.14 3.15 -8.88
CA ALA A 108 -13.85 3.71 -10.02
C ALA A 108 -14.26 2.60 -10.98
N ASN A 109 -15.49 2.65 -11.48
CA ASN A 109 -15.98 1.71 -12.47
C ASN A 109 -15.71 2.20 -13.92
N ALA A 110 -16.10 1.39 -14.91
CA ALA A 110 -15.92 1.71 -16.32
C ALA A 110 -16.63 2.99 -16.79
N TRP A 111 -17.70 3.42 -16.10
CA TRP A 111 -18.44 4.66 -16.40
C TRP A 111 -17.87 5.90 -15.68
N GLY A 112 -16.77 5.75 -14.94
CA GLY A 112 -16.17 6.86 -14.21
C GLY A 112 -16.89 7.23 -12.91
N GLN A 113 -17.91 6.47 -12.48
CA GLN A 113 -18.43 6.63 -11.13
C GLN A 113 -17.35 6.23 -10.13
N GLN A 114 -17.19 7.02 -9.07
CA GLN A 114 -16.22 6.78 -8.01
C GLN A 114 -16.92 6.38 -6.72
N GLY A 115 -16.32 5.45 -5.99
CA GLY A 115 -16.73 5.11 -4.63
C GLY A 115 -16.13 6.05 -3.60
N ASP A 116 -16.46 5.80 -2.34
CA ASP A 116 -15.96 6.58 -1.21
C ASP A 116 -14.42 6.50 -1.12
N PRO A 117 -13.74 7.63 -0.83
CA PRO A 117 -12.30 7.63 -0.64
C PRO A 117 -11.89 6.99 0.69
N ALA A 118 -10.79 6.24 0.64
CA ALA A 118 -9.97 5.96 1.81
C ALA A 118 -8.71 6.83 1.78
N SER A 119 -8.27 7.32 2.94
CA SER A 119 -7.04 8.09 3.06
C SER A 119 -6.18 7.62 4.21
N VAL A 120 -4.87 7.68 4.03
CA VAL A 120 -3.86 7.47 5.08
C VAL A 120 -2.82 8.58 5.00
N SER A 121 -2.29 9.00 6.14
CA SER A 121 -1.19 9.96 6.21
C SER A 121 0.07 9.25 6.71
N PHE A 122 1.22 9.61 6.15
CA PHE A 122 2.51 9.05 6.55
C PHE A 122 3.60 10.11 6.39
N ARG A 123 4.75 9.89 7.03
CA ARG A 123 5.88 10.81 7.02
C ARG A 123 7.13 10.12 6.48
N ILE A 124 7.86 10.83 5.63
CA ILE A 124 9.20 10.46 5.20
C ILE A 124 10.16 11.47 5.83
N ALA A 125 11.06 11.00 6.68
CA ALA A 125 12.04 11.84 7.37
C ALA A 125 13.39 11.14 7.42
N ALA A 126 14.46 11.93 7.49
CA ALA A 126 15.76 11.40 7.87
C ALA A 126 15.70 10.91 9.33
N PRO A 127 16.43 9.83 9.68
CA PRO A 127 16.65 9.43 11.06
C PRO A 127 17.13 10.59 11.93
N ALA A 128 16.65 10.66 13.17
CA ALA A 128 17.20 11.61 14.12
C ALA A 128 18.66 11.26 14.46
N ALA A 129 19.50 12.28 14.60
CA ALA A 129 20.86 12.07 15.09
C ALA A 129 20.83 11.42 16.50
N PRO A 130 21.75 10.50 16.82
CA PRO A 130 21.92 10.01 18.17
C PRO A 130 22.18 11.15 19.15
N VAL A 131 21.58 11.08 20.34
CA VAL A 131 21.82 12.07 21.40
C VAL A 131 23.15 11.82 22.11
N THR A 132 23.60 10.57 22.14
CA THR A 132 24.85 10.16 22.79
C THR A 132 25.33 8.87 22.16
N ILE A 133 26.65 8.70 22.10
CA ILE A 133 27.28 7.42 21.77
C ILE A 133 27.94 6.93 23.06
N GLU A 134 27.38 5.87 23.65
CA GLU A 134 27.97 5.22 24.81
C GLU A 134 29.14 4.34 24.37
N LEU A 135 30.30 4.54 24.96
CA LEU A 135 31.51 3.78 24.67
C LEU A 135 31.86 2.89 25.86
N ILE A 136 31.81 1.58 25.65
CA ILE A 136 32.11 0.59 26.68
C ILE A 136 33.48 -0.03 26.35
N PRO A 137 34.53 0.27 27.13
CA PRO A 137 35.85 -0.31 26.91
C PRO A 137 35.87 -1.78 27.34
N GLY A 138 36.54 -2.61 26.54
CA GLY A 138 36.83 -4.01 26.82
C GLY A 138 38.29 -4.33 26.52
N TYR A 139 38.72 -5.54 26.87
CA TYR A 139 40.08 -5.99 26.56
C TYR A 139 40.26 -6.09 25.03
N PHE A 140 41.10 -5.22 24.45
CA PHE A 140 41.27 -5.06 22.99
C PHE A 140 39.96 -4.87 22.19
N GLN A 141 38.94 -4.32 22.82
CA GLN A 141 37.63 -4.08 22.21
C GLN A 141 37.07 -2.75 22.69
N ILE A 142 36.26 -2.13 21.85
CA ILE A 142 35.34 -1.07 22.26
C ILE A 142 33.96 -1.38 21.67
N THR A 143 32.92 -1.25 22.49
CA THR A 143 31.53 -1.33 22.01
C THR A 143 30.96 0.08 21.96
N ALA A 144 30.50 0.51 20.79
CA ALA A 144 29.82 1.78 20.60
C ALA A 144 28.31 1.57 20.50
N VAL A 145 27.55 2.19 21.41
CA VAL A 145 26.08 2.09 21.44
C VAL A 145 25.48 3.48 21.22
N PRO A 146 24.99 3.79 19.99
CA PRO A 146 24.25 5.00 19.72
C PRO A 146 22.92 4.96 20.47
N LYS A 147 22.60 6.03 21.20
CA LYS A 147 21.32 6.20 21.89
C LYS A 147 20.49 7.24 21.14
N LEU A 148 19.27 6.86 20.77
CA LEU A 148 18.29 7.78 20.22
C LEU A 148 17.48 8.42 21.35
N ALA A 149 17.05 9.67 21.17
CA ALA A 149 16.12 10.33 22.09
C ALA A 149 14.77 9.58 22.17
N VAL A 150 14.34 9.05 21.03
CA VAL A 150 13.11 8.27 20.86
C VAL A 150 13.48 7.01 20.10
N TYR A 151 13.03 5.85 20.57
CA TYR A 151 13.26 4.60 19.87
C TYR A 151 12.59 4.61 18.49
N ASP A 152 13.37 4.32 17.45
CA ASP A 152 12.90 4.15 16.09
C ASP A 152 13.46 2.83 15.54
N PRO A 153 12.61 1.80 15.33
CA PRO A 153 13.05 0.48 14.87
C PRO A 153 13.52 0.47 13.41
N THR A 154 13.29 1.54 12.65
CA THR A 154 13.68 1.65 11.24
C THR A 154 15.09 2.19 11.06
N VAL A 155 15.69 2.72 12.13
CA VAL A 155 17.03 3.32 12.10
C VAL A 155 18.09 2.23 12.20
N GLN A 156 19.00 2.23 11.23
CA GLN A 156 20.22 1.43 11.26
C GLN A 156 21.43 2.35 11.42
N PHE A 157 22.46 1.85 12.10
CA PHE A 157 23.71 2.58 12.32
C PHE A 157 24.85 1.88 11.58
N GLU A 158 25.69 2.69 10.93
CA GLU A 158 26.93 2.24 10.31
C GLU A 158 28.11 2.87 11.04
N PHE A 159 29.19 2.10 11.18
CA PHE A 159 30.41 2.55 11.84
C PHE A 159 31.58 2.47 10.87
N TRP A 160 32.29 3.58 10.75
CA TRP A 160 33.45 3.72 9.86
C TRP A 160 34.66 4.12 10.70
N PHE A 161 35.83 3.55 10.40
CA PHE A 161 37.09 3.95 11.04
C PHE A 161 38.08 4.42 9.99
N SER A 162 38.98 5.32 10.40
CA SER A 162 40.11 5.76 9.58
C SER A 162 41.36 5.83 10.44
N GLU A 163 42.49 5.39 9.89
CA GLU A 163 43.81 5.59 10.50
C GLU A 163 44.21 7.08 10.53
N LYS A 164 43.69 7.86 9.57
CA LYS A 164 43.87 9.29 9.54
C LYS A 164 42.78 9.94 10.36
N ARG A 165 43.17 10.78 11.32
CA ARG A 165 42.23 11.61 12.07
C ARG A 165 41.43 12.49 11.09
N ILE A 166 40.11 12.35 11.10
CA ILE A 166 39.20 13.26 10.39
C ILE A 166 39.15 14.56 11.20
N ALA A 167 39.40 15.70 10.54
CA ALA A 167 39.47 17.03 11.13
C ALA A 167 38.07 17.64 11.30
#